data_AF-A0A379GFB1-F1
#
_entry.id   AF-A0A379GFB1-F1
#
_cell.length_a   1.000
_cell.length_b   1.000
_cell.length_c   1.000
_cell.angle_alpha   90.00
_cell.angle_beta   90.00
_cell.angle_gamma   90.00
#
_symmetry.space_group_name_H-M   'P 1'
#
loop_
_entity.id
_entity.type
_entity.pdbx_description
1 polymer ?
#
loop_
_entity_poly.entity_id
_entity_poly.type
_entity_poly.pdbx_seq_one_letter_code
_entity_poly.pdbx_strand_id
1 'polypeptide(L)'
;MTTREYLQKSIFELEAIFERSHNNASELERLLNELAFRNTAKARMLTTKVEQALTAVNDCSLVSMPSSTPSELNPNSVFTQSSEVVAHNTPEMTVQLKHKPTPDTDQQIELGSFPSFTPSGKANDAPAILTAWTALEALSPQSYKRPEDMAAGDRSRVALLDRDIPWGPNARSKPKHKLYFEIILGAIALDKATEELVKVFGEDEEQSRPDGKKAAIGSILVDKEGFVLENNGVAVSSFAWALKPALDLKLGSLGAWPKVERHIIECLEQIVSRHNEDGEPLPIDLDTIINAHRWLVSQFDVPEHLVEPPSFVIKVFHYFKNKTPPEPSLLNSFYLEDLDEAVKLLEADNAGIGLQRYMGIGRPSQKIDVLSPVSAVEPFVAPSLIPQARWPSQGGHPLVLLQQAAVNAARVELVDAPGIIGINGPPGTGKTTLLRDIVVGCILDRATAMVAFNKPQDAFSTTGEKQAFGSNAFLHFYRLHESLKGHEIVVASSNNKAVENVSKELPLKEANGRHEQIAYFRSISDLIANPKRTGAFEPEDATLSEPIETWGLIAATLGNSSNRGNFQQNFWWNEDRGFLTYLKAARGMNVMREIKDEQTEQSLIE
;
A
#
# COMPACT_ATOMS: atom_id res chain seq x y z
N MET A 1 11.96 54.63 2.20
CA MET A 1 12.46 53.37 1.62
C MET A 1 12.12 52.27 2.62
N THR A 2 11.14 51.43 2.32
CA THR A 2 10.71 50.32 3.17
C THR A 2 11.80 49.24 3.19
N THR A 3 12.29 48.90 4.38
CA THR A 3 13.26 47.82 4.59
C THR A 3 12.64 46.50 4.18
N ARG A 4 13.25 45.81 3.21
CA ARG A 4 12.80 44.48 2.73
C ARG A 4 13.32 43.39 3.67
N GLU A 5 12.59 43.16 4.75
CA GLU A 5 12.95 42.25 5.83
C GLU A 5 13.13 40.79 5.38
N TYR A 6 12.45 40.37 4.31
CA TYR A 6 12.50 39.00 3.80
C TYR A 6 13.30 38.83 2.49
N LEU A 7 14.12 39.83 2.11
CA LEU A 7 14.90 39.78 0.88
C LEU A 7 15.81 38.53 0.78
N GLN A 8 16.41 38.13 1.91
CA GLN A 8 17.33 36.99 1.97
C GLN A 8 16.62 35.63 2.17
N LYS A 9 15.28 35.61 2.30
CA LYS A 9 14.53 34.37 2.51
C LYS A 9 14.15 33.73 1.17
N SER A 10 14.27 32.41 1.10
CA SER A 10 13.79 31.58 0.02
C SER A 10 12.25 31.50 0.03
N ILE A 11 11.65 31.12 -1.11
CA ILE A 11 10.19 30.97 -1.22
C ILE A 11 9.66 29.91 -0.23
N PHE A 12 10.46 28.88 0.06
CA PHE A 12 10.11 27.85 1.05
C PHE A 12 10.05 28.42 2.47
N GLU A 13 10.96 29.32 2.81
CA GLU A 13 10.94 30.02 4.11
C GLU A 13 9.77 31.02 4.20
N LEU A 14 9.40 31.68 3.09
CA LEU A 14 8.20 32.53 3.04
C LEU A 14 6.91 31.72 3.26
N GLU A 15 6.82 30.52 2.67
CA GLU A 15 5.70 29.61 2.88
C GLU A 15 5.64 29.13 4.35
N ALA A 16 6.79 28.81 4.96
CA ALA A 16 6.85 28.47 6.37
C ALA A 16 6.44 29.63 7.31
N ILE A 17 6.70 30.88 6.93
CA ILE A 17 6.23 32.06 7.68
C ILE A 17 4.72 32.21 7.53
N PHE A 18 4.19 32.08 6.32
CA PHE A 18 2.74 32.13 6.05
C PHE A 18 1.96 31.11 6.89
N GLU A 19 2.40 29.86 6.94
CA GLU A 19 1.76 28.80 7.74
C GLU A 19 1.70 29.14 9.25
N ARG A 20 2.70 29.89 9.75
CA ARG A 20 2.76 30.32 11.16
C ARG A 20 1.96 31.59 11.43
N SER A 21 1.69 32.41 10.41
CA SER A 21 1.08 33.74 10.56
C SER A 21 -0.31 33.88 9.93
N HIS A 22 -1.00 32.77 9.63
CA HIS A 22 -2.32 32.76 8.97
C HIS A 22 -3.41 33.64 9.62
N ASN A 23 -3.30 33.96 10.91
CA ASN A 23 -4.24 34.83 11.64
C ASN A 23 -3.66 36.21 12.02
N ASN A 24 -2.48 36.59 11.50
CA ASN A 24 -1.82 37.85 11.83
C ASN A 24 -1.75 38.76 10.59
N ALA A 25 -2.70 39.69 10.48
CA ALA A 25 -2.83 40.60 9.35
C ALA A 25 -1.54 41.39 9.03
N SER A 26 -0.79 41.82 10.06
CA SER A 26 0.45 42.60 9.85
C SER A 26 1.58 41.78 9.23
N GLU A 27 1.70 40.49 9.59
CA GLU A 27 2.69 39.59 8.99
C GLU A 27 2.29 39.16 7.57
N LEU A 28 0.99 38.99 7.31
CA LEU A 28 0.47 38.70 5.98
C LEU A 28 0.71 39.86 4.99
N GLU A 29 0.53 41.12 5.43
CA GLU A 29 0.87 42.30 4.60
C GLU A 29 2.37 42.39 4.28
N ARG A 30 3.24 42.03 5.22
CA ARG A 30 4.70 41.99 4.99
C ARG A 30 5.09 40.92 4.00
N LEU A 31 4.47 39.73 4.08
CA LEU A 31 4.66 38.65 3.11
C LEU A 31 4.19 39.06 1.71
N LEU A 32 3.01 39.68 1.60
CA LEU A 32 2.46 40.13 0.34
C LEU A 32 3.37 41.18 -0.34
N ASN A 33 3.93 42.10 0.44
CA ASN A 33 4.87 43.10 -0.04
C ASN A 33 6.17 42.47 -0.58
N GLU A 34 6.75 41.46 0.09
CA GLU A 34 7.92 40.77 -0.45
C GLU A 34 7.59 39.93 -1.69
N LEU A 35 6.42 39.28 -1.72
CA LEU A 35 5.99 38.43 -2.84
C LEU A 35 5.73 39.23 -4.13
N ALA A 36 5.36 40.51 -4.02
CA ALA A 36 5.26 41.42 -5.17
C ALA A 36 6.57 41.55 -5.97
N PHE A 37 7.73 41.25 -5.35
CA PHE A 37 9.04 41.29 -5.99
C PHE A 37 9.55 39.91 -6.46
N ARG A 38 8.74 38.84 -6.39
CA ARG A 38 9.14 37.46 -6.74
C ARG A 38 8.31 36.91 -7.91
N ASN A 39 8.95 36.57 -9.04
CA ASN A 39 8.25 36.21 -10.28
C ASN A 39 8.20 34.69 -10.60
N THR A 40 8.29 33.82 -9.59
CA THR A 40 8.23 32.36 -9.80
C THR A 40 6.80 31.83 -9.67
N ALA A 41 6.49 30.68 -10.29
CA ALA A 41 5.18 30.03 -10.18
C ALA A 41 4.77 29.77 -8.72
N LYS A 42 5.72 29.32 -7.89
CA LYS A 42 5.49 29.09 -6.45
C LYS A 42 5.21 30.38 -5.67
N ALA A 43 5.89 31.48 -6.02
CA ALA A 43 5.61 32.78 -5.39
C ALA A 43 4.19 33.28 -5.70
N ARG A 44 3.72 33.11 -6.95
CA ARG A 44 2.35 33.48 -7.33
C ARG A 44 1.28 32.66 -6.59
N MET A 45 1.50 31.34 -6.45
CA MET A 45 0.61 30.49 -5.65
C MET A 45 0.57 30.94 -4.18
N LEU A 46 1.72 31.29 -3.61
CA LEU A 46 1.79 31.80 -2.23
C LEU A 46 1.11 33.17 -2.09
N THR A 47 1.23 34.06 -3.08
CA THR A 47 0.51 35.35 -3.10
C THR A 47 -0.99 35.13 -2.98
N THR A 48 -1.56 34.23 -3.80
CA THR A 48 -3.00 33.93 -3.77
C THR A 48 -3.45 33.38 -2.40
N LYS A 49 -2.64 32.51 -1.78
CA LYS A 49 -2.92 31.99 -0.43
C LYS A 49 -2.90 33.10 0.63
N VAL A 50 -1.93 34.02 0.55
CA VAL A 50 -1.80 35.15 1.48
C VAL A 50 -2.98 36.13 1.34
N GLU A 51 -3.42 36.42 0.11
CA GLU A 51 -4.59 37.27 -0.16
C GLU A 51 -5.90 36.67 0.40
N GLN A 52 -6.09 35.36 0.22
CA GLN A 52 -7.25 34.65 0.77
C GLN A 52 -7.26 34.67 2.31
N ALA A 53 -6.10 34.43 2.95
CA ALA A 53 -5.97 34.49 4.40
C ALA A 53 -6.23 35.91 4.95
N LEU A 54 -5.73 36.95 4.27
CA LEU A 54 -5.95 38.34 4.67
C LEU A 54 -7.43 38.73 4.59
N THR A 55 -8.15 38.20 3.61
CA THR A 55 -9.60 38.39 3.46
C THR A 55 -10.35 37.68 4.61
N ALA A 56 -10.01 36.43 4.92
CA ALA A 56 -10.63 35.67 6.00
C ALA A 56 -10.41 36.28 7.40
N VAL A 57 -9.22 36.85 7.66
CA VAL A 57 -8.91 37.54 8.93
C VAL A 57 -9.75 38.82 9.09
N ASN A 58 -10.02 39.52 7.99
CA ASN A 58 -10.87 40.71 8.02
C ASN A 58 -12.37 40.36 8.21
N ASP A 59 -12.82 39.23 7.68
CA ASP A 59 -14.22 38.78 7.80
C ASP A 59 -14.55 38.17 9.18
N CYS A 60 -13.60 37.49 9.83
CA CYS A 60 -13.80 36.87 11.16
C CYS A 60 -13.94 37.86 12.33
N SER A 61 -13.79 39.16 12.08
CA SER A 61 -13.95 40.20 13.11
C SER A 61 -15.42 40.56 13.39
N LEU A 62 -16.37 39.99 12.63
CA LEU A 62 -17.79 40.28 12.73
C LEU A 62 -18.59 38.98 12.91
N VAL A 63 -19.41 38.94 13.98
CA VAL A 63 -20.52 38.00 14.27
C VAL A 63 -20.23 36.90 15.32
N SER A 64 -20.95 37.03 16.44
CA SER A 64 -21.07 36.08 17.56
C SER A 64 -22.44 35.37 17.52
N MET A 65 -22.47 34.09 17.89
CA MET A 65 -23.68 33.24 18.01
C MET A 65 -24.41 33.43 19.36
N PRO A 66 -25.66 32.93 19.48
CA PRO A 66 -26.11 32.36 20.75
C PRO A 66 -26.67 30.92 20.64
N SER A 67 -26.77 30.35 21.83
CA SER A 67 -26.83 28.95 22.27
C SER A 67 -28.24 28.35 22.39
N SER A 68 -28.32 27.01 22.54
CA SER A 68 -29.24 26.35 23.50
C SER A 68 -28.91 24.86 23.72
N THR A 69 -29.09 24.43 24.98
CA THR A 69 -28.87 23.10 25.58
C THR A 69 -30.22 22.40 25.92
N PRO A 70 -30.22 21.11 26.34
CA PRO A 70 -31.25 20.12 26.01
C PRO A 70 -32.08 19.59 27.21
N SER A 71 -32.99 18.64 26.95
CA SER A 71 -33.78 17.89 27.94
C SER A 71 -33.47 16.39 27.94
N GLU A 72 -33.88 15.73 29.02
CA GLU A 72 -33.20 14.66 29.73
C GLU A 72 -34.08 13.39 29.85
N LEU A 73 -33.45 12.28 30.27
CA LEU A 73 -33.99 11.10 31.01
C LEU A 73 -34.47 9.83 30.26
N ASN A 74 -33.57 8.84 30.30
CA ASN A 74 -33.63 7.58 31.10
C ASN A 74 -33.81 6.21 30.42
N PRO A 75 -33.10 5.17 30.94
CA PRO A 75 -32.96 3.85 30.32
C PRO A 75 -33.64 2.73 31.12
N ASN A 76 -33.75 1.53 30.51
CA ASN A 76 -33.45 0.22 31.10
C ASN A 76 -34.04 -0.91 30.25
N SER A 77 -33.20 -1.87 29.86
CA SER A 77 -33.38 -3.29 30.24
C SER A 77 -32.27 -4.17 29.66
N VAL A 78 -31.66 -4.92 30.57
CA VAL A 78 -30.74 -6.03 30.37
C VAL A 78 -31.55 -7.32 30.23
N PHE A 79 -31.16 -8.25 29.36
CA PHE A 79 -31.35 -9.68 29.61
C PHE A 79 -30.27 -10.53 28.93
N THR A 80 -30.00 -11.64 29.61
CA THR A 80 -28.81 -12.49 29.59
C THR A 80 -29.03 -13.76 28.75
N GLN A 81 -27.95 -14.18 28.08
CA GLN A 81 -27.54 -15.53 27.64
C GLN A 81 -28.55 -16.69 27.61
N SER A 82 -28.43 -17.56 26.60
CA SER A 82 -28.04 -18.97 26.78
C SER A 82 -27.76 -19.68 25.45
N SER A 83 -26.75 -20.55 25.50
CA SER A 83 -26.14 -21.36 24.44
C SER A 83 -26.96 -22.59 24.07
N GLU A 84 -26.69 -23.18 22.89
CA GLU A 84 -26.74 -24.63 22.70
C GLU A 84 -25.82 -25.09 21.55
N VAL A 85 -25.09 -26.18 21.82
CA VAL A 85 -24.10 -26.85 20.97
C VAL A 85 -24.72 -28.14 20.44
N VAL A 86 -24.61 -28.41 19.15
CA VAL A 86 -24.84 -29.75 18.58
C VAL A 86 -23.76 -30.06 17.54
N ALA A 87 -23.05 -31.17 17.77
CA ALA A 87 -22.15 -31.80 16.81
C ALA A 87 -22.93 -32.77 15.91
N HIS A 88 -22.53 -32.93 14.64
CA HIS A 88 -22.28 -34.24 14.01
C HIS A 88 -21.83 -34.15 12.53
N ASN A 89 -20.68 -34.78 12.29
CA ASN A 89 -20.33 -35.70 11.20
C ASN A 89 -20.42 -35.28 9.73
N THR A 90 -19.21 -35.18 9.16
CA THR A 90 -18.84 -35.33 7.74
C THR A 90 -19.21 -36.70 7.17
N PRO A 91 -19.48 -36.78 5.86
CA PRO A 91 -18.96 -37.88 5.06
C PRO A 91 -18.17 -37.39 3.83
N GLU A 92 -17.05 -38.07 3.60
CA GLU A 92 -16.22 -38.00 2.41
C GLU A 92 -17.00 -38.44 1.16
N MET A 93 -16.88 -37.70 0.05
CA MET A 93 -17.27 -38.16 -1.28
C MET A 93 -16.11 -38.08 -2.25
N THR A 94 -15.74 -39.26 -2.73
CA THR A 94 -14.80 -39.56 -3.79
C THR A 94 -15.30 -38.98 -5.12
N VAL A 95 -14.54 -38.10 -5.77
CA VAL A 95 -14.90 -37.55 -7.09
C VAL A 95 -14.17 -38.34 -8.19
N GLN A 96 -14.94 -39.04 -9.01
CA GLN A 96 -14.48 -39.63 -10.27
C GLN A 96 -14.35 -38.55 -11.34
N LEU A 97 -13.20 -38.51 -12.03
CA LEU A 97 -12.98 -37.69 -13.21
C LEU A 97 -13.86 -38.16 -14.38
N LYS A 98 -14.77 -37.29 -14.84
CA LYS A 98 -15.43 -37.39 -16.15
C LYS A 98 -14.97 -36.21 -17.01
N HIS A 99 -14.48 -36.54 -18.21
CA HIS A 99 -14.20 -35.58 -19.28
C HIS A 99 -15.43 -34.71 -19.57
N LYS A 100 -15.24 -33.39 -19.54
CA LYS A 100 -16.25 -32.39 -19.90
C LYS A 100 -15.96 -31.90 -21.33
N PRO A 101 -16.96 -31.84 -22.24
CA PRO A 101 -16.76 -31.33 -23.59
C PRO A 101 -16.48 -29.82 -23.57
N THR A 102 -15.71 -29.36 -24.54
CA THR A 102 -15.36 -27.96 -24.82
C THR A 102 -16.63 -27.10 -24.92
N PRO A 103 -16.73 -25.95 -24.22
CA PRO A 103 -17.89 -25.08 -24.33
C PRO A 103 -17.96 -24.43 -25.71
N ASP A 104 -19.17 -24.38 -26.27
CA ASP A 104 -19.51 -23.72 -27.53
C ASP A 104 -19.32 -22.20 -27.39
N THR A 105 -18.57 -21.60 -28.32
CA THR A 105 -18.00 -20.24 -28.24
C THR A 105 -19.05 -19.11 -28.33
N ASP A 106 -20.29 -19.42 -28.66
CA ASP A 106 -21.40 -18.45 -28.82
C ASP A 106 -22.36 -18.40 -27.62
N GLN A 107 -22.14 -19.20 -26.56
CA GLN A 107 -23.01 -19.18 -25.39
C GLN A 107 -22.51 -18.19 -24.34
N GLN A 108 -23.32 -17.16 -24.04
CA GLN A 108 -23.17 -16.38 -22.82
C GLN A 108 -23.36 -17.30 -21.61
N ILE A 109 -22.42 -17.22 -20.66
CA ILE A 109 -22.53 -17.99 -19.43
C ILE A 109 -23.54 -17.29 -18.53
N GLU A 110 -24.46 -18.05 -17.96
CA GLU A 110 -25.39 -17.54 -16.98
C GLU A 110 -24.64 -17.21 -15.69
N LEU A 111 -24.29 -15.93 -15.49
CA LEU A 111 -23.55 -15.45 -14.32
C LEU A 111 -24.40 -15.40 -13.03
N GLY A 112 -25.61 -15.96 -13.08
CA GLY A 112 -26.59 -15.97 -11.98
C GLY A 112 -27.36 -14.67 -11.80
N SER A 113 -28.35 -14.68 -10.93
CA SER A 113 -29.07 -13.47 -10.51
C SER A 113 -28.21 -12.68 -9.51
N PHE A 114 -27.83 -11.47 -9.86
CA PHE A 114 -27.08 -10.61 -8.95
C PHE A 114 -28.01 -9.95 -7.94
N PRO A 115 -27.62 -9.88 -6.65
CA PRO A 115 -28.43 -9.22 -5.63
C PRO A 115 -28.57 -7.73 -5.98
N SER A 116 -29.79 -7.23 -5.98
CA SER A 116 -30.05 -5.78 -6.01
C SER A 116 -29.90 -5.23 -4.60
N PHE A 117 -28.94 -4.33 -4.39
CA PHE A 117 -28.84 -3.62 -3.12
C PHE A 117 -29.88 -2.49 -3.05
N THR A 118 -30.67 -2.47 -1.98
CA THR A 118 -31.56 -1.35 -1.66
C THR A 118 -31.05 -0.69 -0.39
N PRO A 119 -30.60 0.59 -0.45
CA PRO A 119 -30.15 1.30 0.74
C PRO A 119 -31.25 1.35 1.80
N SER A 120 -30.91 1.16 3.07
CA SER A 120 -31.90 1.24 4.15
C SER A 120 -32.42 2.66 4.42
N GLY A 121 -31.85 3.67 3.74
CA GLY A 121 -32.15 5.10 3.95
C GLY A 121 -31.57 5.67 5.24
N LYS A 122 -30.85 4.87 6.03
CA LYS A 122 -30.19 5.32 7.26
C LYS A 122 -28.91 6.10 6.93
N ALA A 123 -28.65 7.16 7.69
CA ALA A 123 -27.37 7.87 7.59
C ALA A 123 -26.22 6.98 8.08
N ASN A 124 -25.17 6.83 7.27
CA ASN A 124 -24.04 5.92 7.52
C ASN A 124 -24.44 4.44 7.61
N ASP A 125 -25.29 3.99 6.70
CA ASP A 125 -25.63 2.59 6.54
C ASP A 125 -24.41 1.78 6.06
N ALA A 126 -23.90 0.87 6.90
CA ALA A 126 -22.65 0.17 6.64
C ALA A 126 -22.66 -0.67 5.35
N PRO A 127 -23.69 -1.48 5.05
CA PRO A 127 -23.85 -2.13 3.75
C PRO A 127 -23.85 -1.16 2.56
N ALA A 128 -24.46 0.02 2.70
CA ALA A 128 -24.49 1.02 1.62
C ALA A 128 -23.10 1.64 1.39
N ILE A 129 -22.35 1.90 2.47
CA ILE A 129 -20.96 2.39 2.40
C ILE A 129 -20.07 1.37 1.68
N LEU A 130 -20.11 0.10 2.09
CA LEU A 130 -19.32 -0.95 1.44
C LEU A 130 -19.72 -1.13 -0.03
N THR A 131 -21.01 -1.15 -0.34
CA THR A 131 -21.50 -1.23 -1.73
C THR A 131 -20.98 -0.06 -2.58
N ALA A 132 -20.98 1.16 -2.02
CA ALA A 132 -20.45 2.34 -2.69
C ALA A 132 -18.93 2.22 -2.92
N TRP A 133 -18.17 1.75 -1.93
CA TRP A 133 -16.73 1.51 -2.07
C TRP A 133 -16.43 0.43 -3.11
N THR A 134 -17.17 -0.67 -3.11
CA THR A 134 -17.04 -1.72 -4.13
C THR A 134 -17.32 -1.18 -5.53
N ALA A 135 -18.35 -0.33 -5.69
CA ALA A 135 -18.62 0.31 -6.97
C ALA A 135 -17.49 1.25 -7.41
N LEU A 136 -16.93 2.05 -6.48
CA LEU A 136 -15.80 2.94 -6.77
C LEU A 136 -14.57 2.15 -7.21
N GLU A 137 -14.23 1.08 -6.49
CA GLU A 137 -13.07 0.24 -6.81
C GLU A 137 -13.25 -0.56 -8.10
N ALA A 138 -14.46 -1.07 -8.37
CA ALA A 138 -14.77 -1.75 -9.63
C ALA A 138 -14.75 -0.79 -10.84
N LEU A 139 -15.09 0.48 -10.64
CA LEU A 139 -15.10 1.51 -11.67
C LEU A 139 -13.79 2.31 -11.77
N SER A 140 -12.75 1.91 -11.02
CA SER A 140 -11.43 2.56 -11.02
C SER A 140 -10.34 1.65 -11.58
N PRO A 141 -10.35 1.36 -12.90
CA PRO A 141 -9.37 0.47 -13.50
C PRO A 141 -7.95 1.04 -13.50
N GLN A 142 -6.96 0.16 -13.64
CA GLN A 142 -5.62 0.58 -14.02
C GLN A 142 -5.64 1.15 -15.45
N SER A 143 -5.42 2.46 -15.55
CA SER A 143 -5.44 3.18 -16.83
C SER A 143 -4.05 3.32 -17.45
N TYR A 144 -3.95 3.24 -18.78
CA TYR A 144 -2.74 3.55 -19.55
C TYR A 144 -3.07 4.45 -20.74
N LYS A 145 -2.12 5.26 -21.23
CA LYS A 145 -2.31 6.09 -22.44
C LYS A 145 -1.58 5.50 -23.63
N ARG A 146 -0.39 4.94 -23.38
CA ARG A 146 0.41 4.24 -24.37
C ARG A 146 0.76 2.84 -23.88
N PRO A 147 1.00 1.87 -24.79
CA PRO A 147 1.47 0.54 -24.41
C PRO A 147 2.69 0.54 -23.49
N GLU A 148 3.58 1.55 -23.64
CA GLU A 148 4.77 1.68 -22.81
C GLU A 148 4.46 1.91 -21.33
N ASP A 149 3.34 2.54 -20.99
CA ASP A 149 2.96 2.85 -19.61
C ASP A 149 2.74 1.54 -18.81
N MET A 150 2.17 0.51 -19.45
CA MET A 150 2.01 -0.83 -18.86
C MET A 150 3.35 -1.58 -18.74
N ALA A 151 4.37 -1.14 -19.47
CA ALA A 151 5.72 -1.69 -19.43
C ALA A 151 6.67 -0.89 -18.52
N ALA A 152 6.13 -0.08 -17.61
CA ALA A 152 6.88 0.86 -16.75
C ALA A 152 7.74 1.86 -17.56
N GLY A 153 7.23 2.29 -18.72
CA GLY A 153 7.87 3.24 -19.64
C GLY A 153 8.91 2.62 -20.59
N ASP A 154 9.21 1.33 -20.49
CA ASP A 154 10.21 0.67 -21.34
C ASP A 154 9.60 0.21 -22.68
N ARG A 155 9.74 1.05 -23.70
CA ARG A 155 9.28 0.76 -25.07
C ARG A 155 9.86 -0.54 -25.66
N SER A 156 11.06 -0.97 -25.23
CA SER A 156 11.68 -2.20 -25.77
C SER A 156 10.93 -3.48 -25.36
N ARG A 157 10.12 -3.37 -24.30
CA ARG A 157 9.26 -4.44 -23.82
C ARG A 157 7.94 -4.53 -24.59
N VAL A 158 7.56 -3.53 -25.36
CA VAL A 158 6.32 -3.57 -26.14
C VAL A 158 6.59 -4.21 -27.50
N ALA A 159 5.73 -5.15 -27.91
CA ALA A 159 5.66 -5.70 -29.26
C ALA A 159 4.24 -5.54 -29.80
N LEU A 160 4.08 -5.09 -31.05
CA LEU A 160 2.77 -4.90 -31.67
C LEU A 160 2.20 -6.24 -32.19
N LEU A 161 0.88 -6.41 -32.09
CA LEU A 161 0.11 -7.53 -32.65
C LEU A 161 -0.44 -7.12 -34.02
N ASP A 162 0.43 -7.07 -35.02
CA ASP A 162 0.04 -6.67 -36.37
C ASP A 162 -0.32 -7.90 -37.23
N ARG A 163 0.68 -8.76 -37.49
CA ARG A 163 0.56 -9.97 -38.33
C ARG A 163 1.40 -11.14 -37.84
N ASP A 164 2.50 -10.86 -37.14
CA ASP A 164 3.39 -11.87 -36.60
C ASP A 164 3.32 -11.91 -35.08
N ILE A 165 3.46 -13.12 -34.57
CA ILE A 165 3.46 -13.42 -33.15
C ILE A 165 4.88 -13.19 -32.58
N PRO A 166 5.03 -12.56 -31.40
CA PRO A 166 6.35 -12.23 -30.85
C PRO A 166 7.03 -13.40 -30.10
N TRP A 167 6.33 -14.48 -29.78
CA TRP A 167 6.88 -15.71 -29.18
C TRP A 167 7.34 -16.73 -30.23
N GLY A 168 8.04 -17.77 -29.78
CA GLY A 168 8.57 -18.83 -30.60
C GLY A 168 10.11 -18.90 -30.62
N PRO A 169 10.70 -19.73 -31.50
CA PRO A 169 12.12 -20.07 -31.46
C PRO A 169 13.05 -18.86 -31.62
N ASN A 170 12.61 -17.84 -32.36
CA ASN A 170 13.37 -16.62 -32.63
C ASN A 170 13.33 -15.58 -31.48
N ALA A 171 12.50 -15.78 -30.46
CA ALA A 171 12.38 -14.86 -29.34
C ALA A 171 13.65 -14.85 -28.47
N ARG A 172 14.29 -13.68 -28.33
CA ARG A 172 15.54 -13.50 -27.57
C ARG A 172 15.27 -12.95 -26.18
N SER A 173 15.75 -13.67 -25.16
CA SER A 173 15.74 -13.22 -23.77
C SER A 173 17.00 -12.41 -23.42
N LYS A 174 16.93 -11.65 -22.33
CA LYS A 174 18.10 -10.99 -21.71
C LYS A 174 18.97 -12.03 -20.98
N PRO A 175 20.29 -11.80 -20.82
CA PRO A 175 21.14 -12.68 -20.02
C PRO A 175 20.59 -12.86 -18.60
N LYS A 176 20.65 -14.09 -18.07
CA LYS A 176 20.13 -14.45 -16.74
C LYS A 176 18.62 -14.20 -16.54
N HIS A 177 17.82 -14.13 -17.61
CA HIS A 177 16.38 -13.98 -17.52
C HIS A 177 15.66 -15.02 -18.39
N LYS A 178 14.52 -15.50 -17.91
CA LYS A 178 13.49 -16.17 -18.69
C LYS A 178 12.58 -15.11 -19.32
N LEU A 179 12.14 -15.35 -20.54
CA LEU A 179 11.27 -14.45 -21.29
C LEU A 179 9.85 -15.01 -21.29
N TYR A 180 8.91 -14.13 -20.94
CA TYR A 180 7.48 -14.35 -20.99
C TYR A 180 6.82 -13.21 -21.76
N PHE A 181 5.58 -13.42 -22.18
CA PHE A 181 4.81 -12.46 -22.95
C PHE A 181 3.43 -12.30 -22.32
N GLU A 182 3.09 -11.07 -21.93
CA GLU A 182 1.76 -10.72 -21.46
C GLU A 182 0.97 -10.09 -22.61
N ILE A 183 -0.04 -10.79 -23.08
CA ILE A 183 -0.91 -10.41 -24.20
C ILE A 183 -2.07 -9.61 -23.63
N ILE A 184 -2.27 -8.38 -24.09
CA ILE A 184 -3.41 -7.55 -23.67
C ILE A 184 -4.60 -7.82 -24.58
N LEU A 185 -5.70 -8.32 -24.01
CA LEU A 185 -6.92 -8.71 -24.72
C LEU A 185 -7.81 -7.51 -25.04
N GLY A 186 -7.25 -6.51 -25.73
CA GLY A 186 -7.97 -5.29 -26.10
C GLY A 186 -8.18 -4.33 -24.93
N ALA A 187 -8.92 -3.26 -25.20
CA ALA A 187 -9.07 -2.17 -24.25
C ALA A 187 -10.42 -1.45 -24.37
N ILE A 188 -10.80 -0.76 -23.31
CA ILE A 188 -11.94 0.17 -23.28
C ILE A 188 -11.39 1.59 -23.27
N ALA A 189 -11.88 2.43 -24.19
CA ALA A 189 -11.58 3.86 -24.22
C ALA A 189 -12.24 4.56 -23.02
N LEU A 190 -11.44 4.96 -22.03
CA LEU A 190 -11.94 5.48 -20.75
C LEU A 190 -12.60 6.84 -20.89
N ASP A 191 -12.09 7.69 -21.78
CA ASP A 191 -12.70 8.97 -22.09
C ASP A 191 -14.17 8.81 -22.53
N LYS A 192 -14.41 7.93 -23.50
CA LYS A 192 -15.76 7.63 -23.99
C LYS A 192 -16.62 6.90 -22.95
N ALA A 193 -16.04 5.96 -22.20
CA ALA A 193 -16.77 5.26 -21.14
C ALA A 193 -17.20 6.22 -20.01
N THR A 194 -16.33 7.15 -19.63
CA THR A 194 -16.67 8.23 -18.69
C THR A 194 -17.78 9.12 -19.25
N GLU A 195 -17.75 9.48 -20.54
CA GLU A 195 -18.85 10.24 -21.17
C GLU A 195 -20.19 9.51 -21.08
N GLU A 196 -20.24 8.20 -21.33
CA GLU A 196 -21.46 7.41 -21.17
C GLU A 196 -21.93 7.33 -19.72
N LEU A 197 -21.01 7.16 -18.76
CA LEU A 197 -21.33 7.18 -17.32
C LEU A 197 -21.87 8.55 -16.89
N VAL A 198 -21.29 9.65 -17.37
CA VAL A 198 -21.75 11.02 -17.07
C VAL A 198 -23.15 11.26 -17.64
N LYS A 199 -23.49 10.72 -18.83
CA LYS A 199 -24.84 10.81 -19.38
C LYS A 199 -25.88 10.12 -18.50
N VAL A 200 -25.50 9.04 -17.81
CA VAL A 200 -26.37 8.25 -16.94
C VAL A 200 -26.51 8.88 -15.54
N PHE A 201 -25.42 9.36 -14.95
CA PHE A 201 -25.38 9.85 -13.56
C PHE A 201 -25.48 11.38 -13.41
N GLY A 202 -25.26 12.14 -14.48
CA GLY A 202 -25.22 13.60 -14.46
C GLY A 202 -23.80 14.17 -14.34
N GLU A 203 -23.65 15.44 -14.70
CA GLU A 203 -22.41 16.22 -14.51
C GLU A 203 -22.42 16.82 -13.09
N ASP A 204 -21.69 16.20 -12.15
CA ASP A 204 -21.30 16.87 -10.90
C ASP A 204 -19.86 17.41 -11.00
N GLU A 205 -19.59 18.52 -10.28
CA GLU A 205 -18.41 19.37 -10.48
C GLU A 205 -17.04 18.68 -10.26
N GLU A 206 -16.09 19.07 -11.12
CA GLU A 206 -14.66 18.71 -11.16
C GLU A 206 -14.30 17.24 -11.41
N GLN A 207 -14.33 16.85 -12.70
CA GLN A 207 -13.63 15.66 -13.17
C GLN A 207 -12.42 16.01 -14.05
N SER A 208 -11.25 15.48 -13.69
CA SER A 208 -10.17 15.31 -14.66
C SER A 208 -10.63 14.25 -15.65
N ARG A 209 -11.03 14.67 -16.86
CA ARG A 209 -11.36 13.72 -17.93
C ARG A 209 -10.13 12.85 -18.21
N PRO A 210 -10.27 11.53 -18.28
CA PRO A 210 -9.16 10.62 -18.54
C PRO A 210 -8.75 10.66 -20.03
N ASP A 211 -8.39 11.84 -20.54
CA ASP A 211 -8.23 12.12 -21.97
C ASP A 211 -7.22 11.19 -22.66
N GLY A 212 -7.76 10.33 -23.53
CA GLY A 212 -7.00 9.33 -24.29
C GLY A 212 -6.42 8.20 -23.44
N LYS A 213 -6.91 7.98 -22.22
CA LYS A 213 -6.57 6.82 -21.41
C LYS A 213 -7.47 5.63 -21.78
N LYS A 214 -6.94 4.44 -21.52
CA LYS A 214 -7.55 3.15 -21.84
C LYS A 214 -7.43 2.22 -20.65
N ALA A 215 -8.36 1.30 -20.51
CA ALA A 215 -8.31 0.21 -19.54
C ALA A 215 -8.28 -1.12 -20.28
N ALA A 216 -7.37 -2.02 -19.91
CA ALA A 216 -7.33 -3.35 -20.51
C ALA A 216 -8.59 -4.15 -20.12
N ILE A 217 -9.07 -5.00 -21.01
CA ILE A 217 -10.23 -5.89 -20.75
C ILE A 217 -9.79 -7.18 -20.06
N GLY A 218 -8.60 -7.68 -20.40
CA GLY A 218 -7.97 -8.83 -19.78
C GLY A 218 -6.52 -8.99 -20.26
N SER A 219 -5.79 -9.92 -19.67
CA SER A 219 -4.46 -10.31 -20.13
C SER A 219 -4.22 -11.81 -20.03
N ILE A 220 -3.34 -12.31 -20.91
CA ILE A 220 -2.88 -13.71 -20.92
C ILE A 220 -1.36 -13.71 -20.86
N LEU A 221 -0.80 -14.46 -19.93
CA LEU A 221 0.62 -14.65 -19.76
C LEU A 221 1.04 -15.98 -20.41
N VAL A 222 1.94 -15.88 -21.38
CA VAL A 222 2.52 -17.03 -22.08
C VAL A 222 4.02 -17.08 -21.92
N ASP A 223 4.59 -18.28 -22.04
CA ASP A 223 6.03 -18.49 -22.01
C ASP A 223 6.70 -18.08 -23.32
N LYS A 224 8.01 -18.37 -23.44
CA LYS A 224 8.78 -18.04 -24.65
C LYS A 224 8.25 -18.78 -25.89
N GLU A 225 7.67 -19.97 -25.73
CA GLU A 225 7.21 -20.81 -26.83
C GLU A 225 5.75 -20.52 -27.22
N GLY A 226 5.01 -19.81 -26.36
CA GLY A 226 3.62 -19.41 -26.60
C GLY A 226 2.59 -20.22 -25.81
N PHE A 227 3.04 -21.02 -24.85
CA PHE A 227 2.15 -21.79 -23.99
C PHE A 227 1.66 -20.92 -22.83
N VAL A 228 0.35 -20.98 -22.59
CA VAL A 228 -0.29 -20.31 -21.46
C VAL A 228 0.25 -20.92 -20.17
N LEU A 229 0.60 -20.07 -19.20
CA LEU A 229 1.12 -20.55 -17.93
C LEU A 229 0.04 -21.25 -17.13
N GLU A 230 0.36 -22.45 -16.62
CA GLU A 230 -0.52 -23.22 -15.74
C GLU A 230 -0.67 -22.50 -14.39
N ASN A 231 -1.92 -22.26 -13.98
CA ASN A 231 -2.33 -21.56 -12.76
C ASN A 231 -1.93 -20.07 -12.75
N ASN A 232 -2.92 -19.16 -12.75
CA ASN A 232 -2.76 -17.70 -12.82
C ASN A 232 -2.11 -17.18 -14.11
N GLY A 233 -2.28 -17.88 -15.24
CA GLY A 233 -1.87 -17.39 -16.55
C GLY A 233 -2.79 -16.33 -17.15
N VAL A 234 -3.96 -16.08 -16.55
CA VAL A 234 -5.02 -15.24 -17.12
C VAL A 234 -5.50 -14.24 -16.07
N ALA A 235 -5.74 -13.00 -16.49
CA ALA A 235 -6.35 -11.95 -15.68
C ALA A 235 -7.46 -11.24 -16.45
N VAL A 236 -8.49 -10.78 -15.75
CA VAL A 236 -9.66 -10.13 -16.37
C VAL A 236 -10.02 -8.87 -15.61
N SER A 237 -10.46 -7.84 -16.31
CA SER A 237 -10.75 -6.51 -15.76
C SER A 237 -12.13 -6.42 -15.13
N SER A 238 -12.20 -6.04 -13.86
CA SER A 238 -13.43 -5.77 -13.13
C SER A 238 -14.19 -4.61 -13.75
N PHE A 239 -13.48 -3.59 -14.24
CA PHE A 239 -14.08 -2.46 -14.95
C PHE A 239 -14.79 -2.88 -16.23
N ALA A 240 -14.20 -3.81 -17.00
CA ALA A 240 -14.80 -4.27 -18.24
C ALA A 240 -16.15 -4.94 -18.00
N TRP A 241 -16.27 -5.70 -16.91
CA TRP A 241 -17.56 -6.25 -16.48
C TRP A 241 -18.47 -5.19 -15.83
N ALA A 242 -17.93 -4.34 -14.96
CA ALA A 242 -18.70 -3.40 -14.15
C ALA A 242 -19.36 -2.26 -14.97
N LEU A 243 -18.80 -1.95 -16.14
CA LEU A 243 -19.28 -0.87 -17.00
C LEU A 243 -20.74 -1.05 -17.40
N LYS A 244 -21.13 -2.24 -17.89
CA LYS A 244 -22.51 -2.47 -18.35
C LYS A 244 -23.54 -2.38 -17.21
N PRO A 245 -23.38 -3.07 -16.07
CA PRO A 245 -24.25 -2.90 -14.92
C PRO A 245 -24.32 -1.45 -14.41
N ALA A 246 -23.21 -0.70 -14.47
CA ALA A 246 -23.20 0.71 -14.09
C ALA A 246 -24.03 1.59 -15.03
N LEU A 247 -23.92 1.39 -16.35
CA LEU A 247 -24.74 2.07 -17.35
C LEU A 247 -26.25 1.74 -17.21
N ASP A 248 -26.56 0.54 -16.72
CA ASP A 248 -27.94 0.10 -16.42
C ASP A 248 -28.44 0.55 -15.04
N LEU A 249 -27.69 1.37 -14.30
CA LEU A 249 -28.01 1.83 -12.94
C LEU A 249 -28.12 0.68 -11.90
N LYS A 250 -27.42 -0.43 -12.14
CA LYS A 250 -27.41 -1.63 -11.27
C LYS A 250 -26.12 -1.72 -10.45
N LEU A 251 -25.72 -0.63 -9.78
CA LEU A 251 -24.47 -0.61 -9.00
C LEU A 251 -24.41 -1.65 -7.88
N GLY A 252 -25.55 -2.05 -7.32
CA GLY A 252 -25.63 -3.08 -6.28
C GLY A 252 -25.14 -4.46 -6.73
N SER A 253 -25.15 -4.76 -8.04
CA SER A 253 -24.66 -6.05 -8.54
C SER A 253 -23.13 -6.12 -8.56
N LEU A 254 -22.42 -5.00 -8.47
CA LEU A 254 -20.97 -4.93 -8.65
C LEU A 254 -20.19 -5.73 -7.59
N GLY A 255 -20.78 -5.93 -6.41
CA GLY A 255 -20.22 -6.82 -5.38
C GLY A 255 -20.12 -8.29 -5.79
N ALA A 256 -20.76 -8.70 -6.88
CA ALA A 256 -20.63 -10.06 -7.38
C ALA A 256 -19.32 -10.34 -8.13
N TRP A 257 -18.49 -9.32 -8.38
CA TRP A 257 -17.26 -9.45 -9.18
C TRP A 257 -16.36 -10.62 -8.75
N PRO A 258 -16.00 -10.82 -7.47
CA PRO A 258 -15.09 -11.92 -7.10
C PRO A 258 -15.63 -13.32 -7.45
N LYS A 259 -16.96 -13.49 -7.49
CA LYS A 259 -17.61 -14.74 -7.93
C LYS A 259 -17.59 -14.84 -9.45
N VAL A 260 -17.87 -13.74 -10.16
CA VAL A 260 -17.86 -13.67 -11.63
C VAL A 260 -16.47 -13.93 -12.17
N GLU A 261 -15.45 -13.28 -11.62
CA GLU A 261 -14.04 -13.37 -12.02
C GLU A 261 -13.57 -14.82 -12.11
N ARG A 262 -13.82 -15.62 -11.07
CA ARG A 262 -13.42 -17.04 -11.05
C ARG A 262 -14.01 -17.82 -12.23
N HIS A 263 -15.30 -17.67 -12.51
CA HIS A 263 -15.96 -18.39 -13.60
C HIS A 263 -15.49 -17.91 -14.98
N ILE A 264 -15.26 -16.60 -15.12
CA ILE A 264 -14.76 -16.03 -16.37
C ILE A 264 -13.32 -16.48 -16.64
N ILE A 265 -12.45 -16.51 -15.62
CA ILE A 265 -11.08 -17.02 -15.74
C ILE A 265 -11.10 -18.49 -16.16
N GLU A 266 -11.89 -19.34 -15.50
CA GLU A 266 -11.99 -20.77 -15.85
C GLU A 266 -12.40 -21.01 -17.31
N CYS A 267 -13.32 -20.21 -17.83
CA CYS A 267 -13.79 -20.33 -19.21
C CYS A 267 -12.80 -19.73 -20.21
N LEU A 268 -12.17 -18.61 -19.85
CA LEU A 268 -11.15 -17.98 -20.67
C LEU A 268 -9.92 -18.89 -20.79
N GLU A 269 -9.50 -19.55 -19.71
CA GLU A 269 -8.46 -20.58 -19.71
C GLU A 269 -8.79 -21.70 -20.72
N GLN A 270 -10.03 -22.19 -20.74
CA GLN A 270 -10.45 -23.21 -21.72
C GLN A 270 -10.40 -22.72 -23.18
N ILE A 271 -10.71 -21.44 -23.42
CA ILE A 271 -10.63 -20.85 -24.78
C ILE A 271 -9.18 -20.74 -25.24
N VAL A 272 -8.25 -20.40 -24.34
CA VAL A 272 -6.84 -20.14 -24.69
C VAL A 272 -5.97 -21.39 -24.63
N SER A 273 -6.38 -22.40 -23.86
CA SER A 273 -5.70 -23.70 -23.74
C SER A 273 -6.03 -24.62 -24.91
N ARG A 274 -5.27 -24.45 -26.00
CA ARG A 274 -5.40 -25.27 -27.20
C ARG A 274 -4.66 -26.59 -27.07
N HIS A 275 -5.27 -27.65 -27.59
CA HIS A 275 -4.67 -28.98 -27.67
C HIS A 275 -4.81 -29.53 -29.09
N ASN A 276 -3.87 -30.34 -29.54
CA ASN A 276 -3.98 -31.08 -30.81
C ASN A 276 -4.87 -32.33 -30.65
N GLU A 277 -5.06 -33.09 -31.74
CA GLU A 277 -5.87 -34.33 -31.74
C GLU A 277 -5.31 -35.42 -30.78
N ASP A 278 -4.01 -35.36 -30.49
CA ASP A 278 -3.31 -36.27 -29.58
C ASP A 278 -3.32 -35.80 -28.10
N GLY A 279 -3.91 -34.62 -27.82
CA GLY A 279 -4.00 -34.04 -26.49
C GLY A 279 -2.74 -33.28 -26.02
N GLU A 280 -1.79 -33.00 -26.91
CA GLU A 280 -0.62 -32.16 -26.61
C GLU A 280 -0.98 -30.67 -26.70
N PRO A 281 -0.45 -29.82 -25.79
CA PRO A 281 -0.73 -28.39 -25.81
C PRO A 281 -0.19 -27.75 -27.08
N LEU A 282 -0.91 -26.77 -27.61
CA LEU A 282 -0.51 -25.94 -28.75
C LEU A 282 -0.26 -24.50 -28.30
N PRO A 283 0.72 -23.81 -28.90
CA PRO A 283 0.95 -22.40 -28.62
C PRO A 283 -0.26 -21.56 -29.05
N ILE A 284 -0.52 -20.49 -28.31
CA ILE A 284 -1.59 -19.56 -28.64
C ILE A 284 -1.30 -18.87 -29.98
N ASP A 285 -2.34 -18.72 -30.80
CA ASP A 285 -2.28 -18.01 -32.08
C ASP A 285 -3.14 -16.74 -32.08
N LEU A 286 -3.03 -15.94 -33.15
CA LEU A 286 -3.75 -14.68 -33.27
C LEU A 286 -5.28 -14.90 -33.31
N ASP A 287 -5.75 -15.96 -33.96
CA ASP A 287 -7.18 -16.28 -34.03
C ASP A 287 -7.74 -16.58 -32.65
N THR A 288 -7.00 -17.32 -31.82
CA THR A 288 -7.37 -17.59 -30.43
C THR A 288 -7.43 -16.32 -29.59
N ILE A 289 -6.48 -15.39 -29.78
CA ILE A 289 -6.46 -14.08 -29.09
C ILE A 289 -7.68 -13.24 -29.49
N ILE A 290 -8.01 -13.18 -30.78
CA ILE A 290 -9.17 -12.44 -31.29
C ILE A 290 -10.46 -13.07 -30.78
N ASN A 291 -10.54 -14.40 -30.75
CA ASN A 291 -11.70 -15.13 -30.23
C ASN A 291 -11.89 -14.91 -28.73
N ALA A 292 -10.82 -14.98 -27.94
CA ALA A 292 -10.83 -14.68 -26.51
C ALA A 292 -11.31 -13.25 -26.22
N HIS A 293 -10.80 -12.26 -26.97
CA HIS A 293 -11.28 -10.87 -26.88
C HIS A 293 -12.76 -10.74 -27.24
N ARG A 294 -13.20 -11.31 -28.37
CA ARG A 294 -14.61 -11.23 -28.80
C ARG A 294 -15.53 -11.87 -27.77
N TRP A 295 -15.12 -13.01 -27.22
CA TRP A 295 -15.86 -13.69 -26.16
C TRP A 295 -15.97 -12.79 -24.92
N LEU A 296 -14.87 -12.23 -24.40
CA LEU A 296 -14.91 -11.34 -23.23
C LEU A 296 -15.83 -10.13 -23.44
N VAL A 297 -15.72 -9.46 -24.59
CA VAL A 297 -16.56 -8.30 -24.94
C VAL A 297 -18.05 -8.69 -24.97
N SER A 298 -18.36 -9.86 -25.54
CA SER A 298 -19.73 -10.40 -25.60
C SER A 298 -20.25 -10.83 -24.23
N GLN A 299 -19.43 -11.49 -23.41
CA GLN A 299 -19.82 -11.92 -22.05
C GLN A 299 -20.11 -10.74 -21.12
N PHE A 300 -19.34 -9.66 -21.26
CA PHE A 300 -19.50 -8.45 -20.45
C PHE A 300 -20.49 -7.44 -21.04
N ASP A 301 -20.99 -7.70 -22.25
CA ASP A 301 -21.89 -6.82 -22.99
C ASP A 301 -21.34 -5.37 -23.05
N VAL A 302 -20.03 -5.27 -23.34
CA VAL A 302 -19.35 -3.97 -23.47
C VAL A 302 -19.76 -3.33 -24.79
N PRO A 303 -20.22 -2.06 -24.78
CA PRO A 303 -20.61 -1.39 -26.02
C PRO A 303 -19.49 -1.33 -27.06
N GLU A 304 -19.73 -1.85 -28.27
CA GLU A 304 -18.71 -2.01 -29.31
C GLU A 304 -17.93 -0.72 -29.65
N HIS A 305 -18.59 0.43 -29.58
CA HIS A 305 -17.99 1.74 -29.88
C HIS A 305 -16.95 2.21 -28.84
N LEU A 306 -16.90 1.56 -27.67
CA LEU A 306 -15.95 1.80 -26.59
C LEU A 306 -14.74 0.87 -26.66
N VAL A 307 -14.83 -0.21 -27.44
CA VAL A 307 -13.84 -1.30 -27.45
C VAL A 307 -12.77 -1.06 -28.52
N GLU A 308 -11.53 -1.34 -28.16
CA GLU A 308 -10.39 -1.46 -29.06
C GLU A 308 -9.86 -2.89 -29.08
N PRO A 309 -9.53 -3.44 -30.26
CA PRO A 309 -9.05 -4.81 -30.38
C PRO A 309 -7.64 -4.98 -29.76
N PRO A 310 -7.23 -6.23 -29.48
CA PRO A 310 -5.86 -6.54 -29.07
C PRO A 310 -4.86 -5.98 -30.07
N SER A 311 -3.87 -5.23 -29.59
CA SER A 311 -2.91 -4.51 -30.46
C SER A 311 -1.45 -4.61 -30.04
N PHE A 312 -1.15 -5.08 -28.83
CA PHE A 312 0.21 -5.25 -28.36
C PHE A 312 0.37 -6.32 -27.27
N VAL A 313 1.62 -6.69 -27.03
CA VAL A 313 2.10 -7.65 -26.04
C VAL A 313 3.26 -7.02 -25.27
N ILE A 314 3.35 -7.32 -23.98
CA ILE A 314 4.41 -6.86 -23.09
C ILE A 314 5.38 -8.03 -22.83
N LYS A 315 6.66 -7.81 -23.11
CA LYS A 315 7.75 -8.73 -22.74
C LYS A 315 8.01 -8.64 -21.25
N VAL A 316 7.92 -9.77 -20.56
CA VAL A 316 8.18 -9.91 -19.13
C VAL A 316 9.50 -10.66 -18.97
N PHE A 317 10.52 -9.97 -18.44
CA PHE A 317 11.83 -10.56 -18.17
C PHE A 317 11.91 -11.02 -16.72
N HIS A 318 11.79 -12.33 -16.48
CA HIS A 318 11.77 -12.91 -15.15
C HIS A 318 13.15 -13.49 -14.79
N TYR A 319 13.67 -13.21 -13.59
CA TYR A 319 15.01 -13.66 -13.21
C TYR A 319 15.10 -15.20 -13.19
N PHE A 320 16.12 -15.77 -13.83
CA PHE A 320 16.16 -17.22 -14.10
C PHE A 320 16.19 -18.13 -12.87
N LYS A 321 16.65 -17.62 -11.71
CA LYS A 321 16.70 -18.39 -10.46
C LYS A 321 15.41 -18.34 -9.66
N ASN A 322 14.48 -17.47 -10.02
CA ASN A 322 13.16 -17.48 -9.40
C ASN A 322 12.44 -18.76 -9.85
N LYS A 323 11.92 -19.49 -8.87
CA LYS A 323 11.23 -20.76 -9.11
C LYS A 323 9.75 -20.56 -9.44
N THR A 324 9.15 -19.50 -8.91
CA THR A 324 7.78 -19.11 -9.23
C THR A 324 7.75 -18.42 -10.59
N PRO A 325 6.75 -18.72 -11.44
CA PRO A 325 6.52 -17.96 -12.65
C PRO A 325 6.17 -16.49 -12.33
N PRO A 326 6.29 -15.58 -13.31
CA PRO A 326 5.69 -14.25 -13.19
C PRO A 326 4.17 -14.35 -13.06
N GLU A 327 3.58 -13.37 -12.39
CA GLU A 327 2.14 -13.15 -12.35
C GLU A 327 1.75 -12.11 -13.42
N PRO A 328 0.51 -12.15 -13.92
CA PRO A 328 -0.02 -11.14 -14.83
C PRO A 328 -0.08 -9.77 -14.13
N SER A 329 -0.15 -8.71 -14.94
CA SER A 329 -0.30 -7.36 -14.41
C SER A 329 -1.62 -7.21 -13.66
N LEU A 330 -1.59 -6.49 -12.53
CA LEU A 330 -2.78 -6.25 -11.72
C LEU A 330 -3.74 -5.30 -12.44
N LEU A 331 -4.74 -5.86 -13.12
CA LEU A 331 -5.75 -5.09 -13.86
C LEU A 331 -6.83 -4.50 -12.94
N ASN A 332 -7.06 -5.13 -11.80
CA ASN A 332 -8.16 -4.84 -10.86
C ASN A 332 -7.66 -4.08 -9.63
N SER A 333 -8.58 -3.43 -8.93
CA SER A 333 -8.30 -2.96 -7.58
C SER A 333 -8.07 -4.15 -6.64
N PHE A 334 -6.97 -4.09 -5.88
CA PHE A 334 -6.64 -5.12 -4.89
C PHE A 334 -7.59 -5.11 -3.68
N TYR A 335 -8.45 -4.10 -3.55
CA TYR A 335 -9.40 -3.98 -2.45
C TYR A 335 -10.69 -4.77 -2.67
N LEU A 336 -10.99 -5.23 -3.90
CA LEU A 336 -12.29 -5.83 -4.21
C LEU A 336 -12.55 -7.13 -3.42
N GLU A 337 -11.53 -7.97 -3.24
CA GLU A 337 -11.64 -9.18 -2.42
C GLU A 337 -11.86 -8.85 -0.93
N ASP A 338 -11.10 -7.89 -0.40
CA ASP A 338 -11.22 -7.44 1.00
C ASP A 338 -12.59 -6.80 1.28
N LEU A 339 -13.14 -6.06 0.31
CA LEU A 339 -14.46 -5.46 0.42
C LEU A 339 -15.57 -6.51 0.41
N ASP A 340 -15.49 -7.53 -0.46
CA ASP A 340 -16.45 -8.65 -0.48
C ASP A 340 -16.39 -9.43 0.84
N GLU A 341 -15.21 -9.65 1.41
CA GLU A 341 -15.06 -10.26 2.72
C GLU A 341 -15.65 -9.40 3.84
N ALA A 342 -15.41 -8.08 3.82
CA ALA A 342 -16.01 -7.16 4.79
C ALA A 342 -17.55 -7.17 4.73
N VAL A 343 -18.13 -7.25 3.52
CA VAL A 343 -19.58 -7.37 3.33
C VAL A 343 -20.08 -8.68 3.96
N LYS A 344 -19.49 -9.82 3.64
CA LYS A 344 -19.87 -11.13 4.19
C LYS A 344 -19.80 -11.16 5.72
N LEU A 345 -18.74 -10.58 6.29
CA LEU A 345 -18.57 -10.51 7.74
C LEU A 345 -19.67 -9.69 8.42
N LEU A 346 -20.08 -8.56 7.83
CA LEU A 346 -21.19 -7.76 8.35
C LEU A 346 -22.54 -8.47 8.18
N GLU A 347 -22.79 -9.10 7.02
CA GLU A 347 -24.04 -9.85 6.75
C GLU A 347 -24.21 -11.05 7.69
N ALA A 348 -23.10 -11.73 8.02
CA ALA A 348 -23.08 -12.88 8.93
C ALA A 348 -23.02 -12.49 10.43
N ASP A 349 -23.04 -11.19 10.76
CA ASP A 349 -22.84 -10.67 12.12
C ASP A 349 -21.56 -11.21 12.81
N ASN A 350 -20.52 -11.46 12.02
CA ASN A 350 -19.23 -12.01 12.46
C ASN A 350 -18.07 -11.01 12.26
N ALA A 351 -18.39 -9.74 11.95
CA ALA A 351 -17.40 -8.69 11.82
C ALA A 351 -16.72 -8.38 13.15
N GLY A 352 -15.39 -8.31 13.14
CA GLY A 352 -14.63 -7.90 14.32
C GLY A 352 -14.96 -6.46 14.74
N ILE A 353 -14.79 -6.16 16.04
CA ILE A 353 -15.14 -4.86 16.64
C ILE A 353 -14.46 -3.66 15.94
N GLY A 354 -13.26 -3.84 15.39
CA GLY A 354 -12.56 -2.81 14.62
C GLY A 354 -13.32 -2.41 13.35
N LEU A 355 -13.74 -3.39 12.54
CA LEU A 355 -14.53 -3.16 11.34
C LEU A 355 -15.91 -2.58 11.70
N GLN A 356 -16.59 -3.13 12.71
CA GLN A 356 -17.87 -2.62 13.18
C GLN A 356 -17.78 -1.13 13.54
N ARG A 357 -16.81 -0.75 14.38
CA ARG A 357 -16.62 0.65 14.80
C ARG A 357 -16.21 1.55 13.63
N TYR A 358 -15.36 1.08 12.72
CA TYR A 358 -14.98 1.82 11.53
C TYR A 358 -16.19 2.09 10.62
N MET A 359 -17.11 1.14 10.52
CA MET A 359 -18.40 1.28 9.84
C MET A 359 -19.42 2.11 10.61
N GLY A 360 -19.07 2.60 11.81
CA GLY A 360 -19.98 3.37 12.67
C GLY A 360 -21.06 2.53 13.35
N ILE A 361 -20.90 1.21 13.40
CA ILE A 361 -21.71 0.29 14.19
C ILE A 361 -21.21 0.35 15.65
N GLY A 362 -22.13 0.43 16.61
CA GLY A 362 -21.77 0.53 18.02
C GLY A 362 -21.15 1.87 18.42
N ARG A 363 -21.58 2.98 17.77
CA ARG A 363 -21.14 4.34 18.11
C ARG A 363 -21.31 4.61 19.62
N PRO A 364 -20.31 5.25 20.26
CA PRO A 364 -20.46 5.69 21.64
C PRO A 364 -21.70 6.57 21.79
N SER A 365 -22.52 6.27 22.80
CA SER A 365 -23.74 7.03 23.10
C SER A 365 -23.44 8.45 23.61
N GLN A 366 -22.21 8.69 24.09
CA GLN A 366 -21.78 9.96 24.64
C GLN A 366 -20.42 10.36 24.07
N LYS A 367 -20.28 11.66 23.79
CA LYS A 367 -19.00 12.30 23.50
C LYS A 367 -18.51 12.96 24.79
N ILE A 368 -17.27 12.70 25.15
CA ILE A 368 -16.63 13.28 26.34
C ILE A 368 -15.71 14.40 25.87
N ASP A 369 -15.88 15.60 26.42
CA ASP A 369 -14.85 16.64 26.32
C ASP A 369 -13.72 16.30 27.29
N VAL A 370 -12.61 15.80 26.75
CA VAL A 370 -11.45 15.40 27.55
C VAL A 370 -10.78 16.58 28.26
N LEU A 371 -11.09 17.83 27.89
CA LEU A 371 -10.55 19.02 28.54
C LEU A 371 -11.47 19.59 29.63
N SER A 372 -12.72 19.12 29.73
CA SER A 372 -13.69 19.67 30.65
C SER A 372 -14.77 18.66 31.10
N PRO A 373 -14.90 18.38 32.41
CA PRO A 373 -14.04 18.82 33.52
C PRO A 373 -12.65 18.16 33.47
N VAL A 374 -11.67 18.68 34.21
CA VAL A 374 -10.31 18.10 34.29
C VAL A 374 -10.31 16.62 34.64
N SER A 375 -11.28 16.17 35.45
CA SER A 375 -11.45 14.75 35.79
C SER A 375 -11.74 13.85 34.58
N ALA A 376 -12.06 14.40 33.40
CA ALA A 376 -12.26 13.64 32.17
C ALA A 376 -10.95 13.13 31.56
N VAL A 377 -9.82 13.84 31.73
CA VAL A 377 -8.51 13.38 31.22
C VAL A 377 -7.78 12.47 32.21
N GLU A 378 -8.04 12.61 33.51
CA GLU A 378 -7.36 11.88 34.59
C GLU A 378 -7.28 10.36 34.36
N PRO A 379 -8.34 9.65 33.93
CA PRO A 379 -8.27 8.21 33.68
C PRO A 379 -7.23 7.81 32.63
N PHE A 380 -6.94 8.68 31.66
CA PHE A 380 -6.02 8.39 30.55
C PHE A 380 -4.56 8.68 30.89
N VAL A 381 -4.30 9.42 31.98
CA VAL A 381 -2.95 9.78 32.43
C VAL A 381 -2.69 9.37 33.88
N ALA A 382 -3.53 8.48 34.41
CA ALA A 382 -3.41 7.96 35.76
C ALA A 382 -2.04 7.29 35.97
N PRO A 383 -1.46 7.35 37.19
CA PRO A 383 -0.16 6.73 37.48
C PRO A 383 -0.07 5.24 37.13
N SER A 384 -1.18 4.51 37.20
CA SER A 384 -1.27 3.09 36.80
C SER A 384 -1.07 2.86 35.30
N LEU A 385 -1.24 3.89 34.46
CA LEU A 385 -1.04 3.85 33.02
C LEU A 385 0.30 4.44 32.58
N ILE A 386 1.21 4.75 33.52
CA ILE A 386 2.54 5.28 33.16
C ILE A 386 3.27 4.23 32.32
N PRO A 387 3.73 4.59 31.10
CA PRO A 387 4.42 3.65 30.25
C PRO A 387 5.78 3.27 30.84
N GLN A 388 6.11 1.97 30.81
CA GLN A 388 7.41 1.47 31.28
C GLN A 388 8.59 1.91 30.39
N ALA A 389 8.32 2.21 29.13
CA ALA A 389 9.29 2.76 28.19
C ALA A 389 8.69 3.95 27.42
N ARG A 390 9.58 4.88 27.06
CA ARG A 390 9.28 6.07 26.24
C ARG A 390 10.42 6.33 25.28
N TRP A 391 10.15 7.01 24.19
CA TRP A 391 11.18 7.41 23.26
C TRP A 391 12.23 8.31 23.94
N PRO A 392 13.53 8.10 23.72
CA PRO A 392 14.58 8.91 24.34
C PRO A 392 14.72 10.26 23.62
N SER A 393 13.69 11.11 23.71
CA SER A 393 13.67 12.44 23.09
C SER A 393 14.82 13.34 23.58
N GLN A 394 15.24 14.30 22.74
CA GLN A 394 16.14 15.39 23.12
C GLN A 394 15.70 16.03 24.45
N GLY A 395 16.64 16.28 25.36
CA GLY A 395 16.38 16.80 26.71
C GLY A 395 15.58 15.87 27.65
N GLY A 396 15.20 14.67 27.22
CA GLY A 396 14.37 13.75 28.02
C GLY A 396 12.94 14.24 28.25
N HIS A 397 12.46 15.16 27.41
CA HIS A 397 11.11 15.73 27.51
C HIS A 397 10.03 14.64 27.30
N PRO A 398 9.01 14.58 28.17
CA PRO A 398 7.86 13.71 27.97
C PRO A 398 6.95 14.24 26.85
N LEU A 399 6.02 13.40 26.40
CA LEU A 399 4.89 13.84 25.60
C LEU A 399 4.07 14.89 26.35
N VAL A 400 3.45 15.82 25.61
CA VAL A 400 2.46 16.72 26.21
C VAL A 400 1.22 15.95 26.64
N LEU A 401 0.46 16.52 27.59
CA LEU A 401 -0.66 15.84 28.26
C LEU A 401 -1.58 15.04 27.33
N LEU A 402 -2.12 15.67 26.28
CA LEU A 402 -3.06 15.00 25.36
C LEU A 402 -2.39 13.96 24.45
N GLN A 403 -1.11 14.13 24.12
CA GLN A 403 -0.36 13.10 23.39
C GLN A 403 -0.16 11.88 24.28
N GLN A 404 0.22 12.08 25.55
CA GLN A 404 0.38 10.98 26.50
C GLN A 404 -0.96 10.27 26.76
N ALA A 405 -2.05 11.04 26.94
CA ALA A 405 -3.39 10.49 27.09
C ALA A 405 -3.77 9.62 25.89
N ALA A 406 -3.49 10.09 24.66
CA ALA A 406 -3.77 9.34 23.44
C ALA A 406 -2.92 8.06 23.31
N VAL A 407 -1.61 8.10 23.65
CA VAL A 407 -0.77 6.89 23.69
C VAL A 407 -1.31 5.89 24.70
N ASN A 408 -1.62 6.34 25.92
CA ASN A 408 -2.11 5.46 26.98
C ASN A 408 -3.46 4.84 26.62
N ALA A 409 -4.40 5.65 26.11
CA ALA A 409 -5.70 5.17 25.64
C ALA A 409 -5.54 4.11 24.55
N ALA A 410 -4.71 4.39 23.53
CA ALA A 410 -4.45 3.45 22.45
C ALA A 410 -3.87 2.13 22.96
N ARG A 411 -2.95 2.17 23.94
CA ARG A 411 -2.36 0.94 24.48
C ARG A 411 -3.33 0.14 25.34
N VAL A 412 -4.13 0.81 26.19
CA VAL A 412 -5.15 0.13 27.00
C VAL A 412 -6.19 -0.55 26.14
N GLU A 413 -6.55 0.08 25.02
CA GLU A 413 -7.62 -0.41 24.14
C GLU A 413 -7.16 -1.48 23.15
N LEU A 414 -5.92 -1.42 22.65
CA LEU A 414 -5.49 -2.18 21.47
C LEU A 414 -4.39 -3.23 21.71
N VAL A 415 -3.77 -3.29 22.91
CA VAL A 415 -2.71 -4.27 23.18
C VAL A 415 -3.27 -5.69 23.31
N ASP A 416 -4.33 -5.86 24.11
CA ASP A 416 -4.89 -7.19 24.42
C ASP A 416 -6.20 -7.49 23.67
N ALA A 417 -6.67 -6.57 22.84
CA ALA A 417 -7.96 -6.69 22.16
C ALA A 417 -7.92 -6.06 20.75
N PRO A 418 -8.65 -6.64 19.78
CA PRO A 418 -8.87 -5.99 18.50
C PRO A 418 -9.69 -4.71 18.68
N GLY A 419 -9.45 -3.71 17.84
CA GLY A 419 -10.17 -2.45 17.93
C GLY A 419 -9.67 -1.42 16.94
N ILE A 420 -10.21 -0.21 17.07
CA ILE A 420 -9.76 0.96 16.34
C ILE A 420 -9.89 2.18 17.24
N ILE A 421 -8.86 3.02 17.24
CA ILE A 421 -8.85 4.32 17.91
C ILE A 421 -8.52 5.41 16.91
N GLY A 422 -9.35 6.46 16.86
CA GLY A 422 -9.11 7.63 16.04
C GLY A 422 -8.39 8.71 16.84
N ILE A 423 -7.22 9.15 16.38
CA ILE A 423 -6.47 10.25 17.00
C ILE A 423 -6.40 11.42 16.01
N ASN A 424 -7.15 12.48 16.31
CA ASN A 424 -7.11 13.70 15.52
C ASN A 424 -5.92 14.56 15.96
N GLY A 425 -5.01 14.84 15.02
CA GLY A 425 -3.90 15.76 15.24
C GLY A 425 -3.87 16.81 14.12
N PRO A 426 -4.10 18.10 14.41
CA PRO A 426 -3.83 19.18 13.47
C PRO A 426 -2.38 19.18 12.93
N PRO A 427 -2.07 19.94 11.86
CA PRO A 427 -0.70 20.12 11.41
C PRO A 427 0.21 20.63 12.55
N GLY A 428 1.43 20.08 12.65
CA GLY A 428 2.41 20.48 13.67
C GLY A 428 2.20 19.90 15.08
N THR A 429 1.14 19.13 15.36
CA THR A 429 0.86 18.60 16.72
C THR A 429 1.65 17.34 17.10
N GLY A 430 2.78 17.08 16.45
CA GLY A 430 3.70 15.98 16.83
C GLY A 430 3.15 14.57 16.65
N LYS A 431 2.37 14.30 15.57
CA LYS A 431 1.87 12.94 15.26
C LYS A 431 2.99 11.89 15.18
N THR A 432 4.12 12.25 14.57
CA THR A 432 5.32 11.38 14.52
C THR A 432 5.90 11.14 15.91
N THR A 433 5.84 12.13 16.82
CA THR A 433 6.28 11.99 18.20
C THR A 433 5.40 10.98 18.96
N LEU A 434 4.08 11.02 18.75
CA LEU A 434 3.16 10.03 19.31
C LEU A 434 3.49 8.62 18.80
N LEU A 435 3.72 8.47 17.49
CA LEU A 435 4.08 7.19 16.88
C LEU A 435 5.36 6.58 17.48
N ARG A 436 6.38 7.41 17.78
CA ARG A 436 7.64 6.95 18.40
C ARG A 436 7.41 6.26 19.74
N ASP A 437 6.51 6.77 20.58
CA ASP A 437 6.21 6.16 21.88
C ASP A 437 5.38 4.88 21.76
N ILE A 438 4.51 4.78 20.75
CA ILE A 438 3.83 3.51 20.40
C ILE A 438 4.85 2.46 19.95
N VAL A 439 5.79 2.84 19.08
CA VAL A 439 6.87 1.96 18.61
C VAL A 439 7.71 1.43 19.77
N VAL A 440 8.08 2.30 20.72
CA VAL A 440 8.86 1.90 21.89
C VAL A 440 8.08 0.96 22.82
N GLY A 441 6.77 1.17 22.97
CA GLY A 441 5.90 0.24 23.69
C GLY A 441 5.98 -1.17 23.11
N CYS A 442 5.74 -1.31 21.81
CA CYS A 442 5.75 -2.61 21.13
C CYS A 442 7.15 -3.27 21.17
N ILE A 443 8.23 -2.49 21.06
CA ILE A 443 9.60 -2.99 21.22
C ILE A 443 9.80 -3.56 22.63
N LEU A 444 9.32 -2.87 23.66
CA LEU A 444 9.40 -3.32 25.04
C LEU A 444 8.58 -4.60 25.26
N ASP A 445 7.35 -4.67 24.75
CA ASP A 445 6.47 -5.82 24.92
C ASP A 445 7.10 -7.07 24.29
N ARG A 446 7.63 -6.93 23.07
CA ARG A 446 8.40 -7.99 22.41
C ARG A 446 9.66 -8.37 23.18
N ALA A 447 10.43 -7.40 23.66
CA ALA A 447 11.64 -7.67 24.44
C ALA A 447 11.32 -8.41 25.75
N THR A 448 10.23 -8.03 26.42
CA THR A 448 9.74 -8.66 27.64
C THR A 448 9.36 -10.12 27.38
N ALA A 449 8.69 -10.40 26.27
CA ALA A 449 8.40 -11.77 25.86
C ALA A 449 9.67 -12.58 25.51
N MET A 450 10.68 -11.95 24.89
CA MET A 450 11.95 -12.60 24.55
C MET A 450 12.79 -12.97 25.78
N VAL A 451 12.83 -12.14 26.82
CA VAL A 451 13.62 -12.42 28.03
C VAL A 451 13.00 -13.51 28.92
N ALA A 452 11.75 -13.90 28.68
CA ALA A 452 11.11 -15.01 29.37
C ALA A 452 11.68 -16.39 28.98
N PHE A 453 12.43 -16.49 27.88
CA PHE A 453 13.09 -17.72 27.44
C PHE A 453 14.45 -17.89 28.11
N ASN A 454 14.66 -19.03 28.79
CA ASN A 454 15.97 -19.36 29.38
C ASN A 454 17.07 -19.51 28.32
N LYS A 455 16.71 -20.05 27.14
CA LYS A 455 17.60 -20.13 25.98
C LYS A 455 16.94 -19.44 24.78
N PRO A 456 17.57 -18.44 24.16
CA PRO A 456 16.97 -17.73 23.03
C PRO A 456 16.56 -18.62 21.85
N GLN A 457 17.21 -19.77 21.67
CA GLN A 457 16.89 -20.74 20.63
C GLN A 457 15.51 -21.39 20.83
N ASP A 458 15.03 -21.49 22.08
CA ASP A 458 13.73 -22.12 22.41
C ASP A 458 12.55 -21.29 21.88
N ALA A 459 12.80 -20.01 21.52
CA ALA A 459 11.81 -19.16 20.86
C ALA A 459 11.55 -19.53 19.39
N PHE A 460 12.32 -20.45 18.82
CA PHE A 460 12.27 -20.84 17.41
C PHE A 460 12.09 -22.36 17.28
N SER A 461 11.12 -22.78 16.48
CA SER A 461 10.89 -24.19 16.15
C SER A 461 11.07 -24.42 14.65
N THR A 462 11.68 -25.54 14.25
CA THR A 462 11.84 -25.84 12.82
C THR A 462 10.47 -26.11 12.18
N THR A 463 10.25 -25.56 10.99
CA THR A 463 9.08 -25.87 10.16
C THR A 463 9.24 -27.21 9.43
N GLY A 464 10.45 -27.75 9.37
CA GLY A 464 10.81 -28.88 8.50
C GLY A 464 11.17 -28.47 7.07
N GLU A 465 10.87 -27.24 6.68
CA GLU A 465 11.20 -26.72 5.36
C GLU A 465 12.65 -26.23 5.27
N LYS A 466 13.28 -26.48 4.12
CA LYS A 466 14.63 -26.03 3.83
C LYS A 466 14.74 -25.52 2.40
N GLN A 467 15.50 -24.44 2.23
CA GLN A 467 15.83 -23.90 0.92
C GLN A 467 17.33 -24.02 0.67
N ALA A 468 17.70 -24.54 -0.50
CA ALA A 468 19.10 -24.54 -0.94
C ALA A 468 19.60 -23.10 -1.10
N PHE A 469 20.76 -22.81 -0.51
CA PHE A 469 21.41 -21.50 -0.56
C PHE A 469 22.84 -21.68 -1.03
N GLY A 470 23.13 -21.19 -2.24
CA GLY A 470 24.41 -21.46 -2.91
C GLY A 470 24.57 -22.94 -3.30
N SER A 471 25.81 -23.39 -3.46
CA SER A 471 26.11 -24.76 -3.90
C SER A 471 26.05 -25.79 -2.76
N ASN A 472 26.38 -25.41 -1.52
CA ASN A 472 26.60 -26.37 -0.42
C ASN A 472 25.92 -26.01 0.92
N ALA A 473 24.88 -25.16 0.94
CA ALA A 473 24.18 -24.82 2.18
C ALA A 473 22.66 -24.91 2.05
N PHE A 474 22.00 -25.13 3.19
CA PHE A 474 20.54 -25.06 3.32
C PHE A 474 20.18 -24.03 4.39
N LEU A 475 19.20 -23.18 4.08
CA LEU A 475 18.53 -22.33 5.04
C LEU A 475 17.31 -23.08 5.57
N HIS A 476 17.23 -23.23 6.88
CA HIS A 476 16.05 -23.77 7.56
C HIS A 476 15.07 -22.65 7.84
N PHE A 477 13.78 -22.90 7.63
CA PHE A 477 12.73 -21.98 8.04
C PHE A 477 12.28 -22.31 9.45
N TYR A 478 12.19 -21.29 10.29
CA TYR A 478 11.78 -21.42 11.69
C TYR A 478 10.47 -20.69 11.93
N ARG A 479 9.60 -21.32 12.72
CA ARG A 479 8.39 -20.73 13.28
C ARG A 479 8.72 -20.09 14.63
N LEU A 480 8.29 -18.84 14.80
CA LEU A 480 8.37 -18.12 16.07
C LEU A 480 7.38 -18.70 17.09
N HIS A 481 7.78 -18.75 18.35
CA HIS A 481 6.90 -19.05 19.47
C HIS A 481 5.76 -18.03 19.56
N GLU A 482 4.57 -18.47 19.98
CA GLU A 482 3.35 -17.65 19.98
C GLU A 482 3.49 -16.37 20.81
N SER A 483 4.18 -16.44 21.96
CA SER A 483 4.43 -15.27 22.83
C SER A 483 5.22 -14.13 22.17
N LEU A 484 5.92 -14.39 21.05
CA LEU A 484 6.66 -13.37 20.30
C LEU A 484 5.85 -12.75 19.16
N LYS A 485 4.62 -13.23 18.92
CA LYS A 485 3.68 -12.67 17.96
C LYS A 485 2.74 -11.69 18.65
N GLY A 486 2.05 -10.85 17.87
CA GLY A 486 1.14 -9.83 18.39
C GLY A 486 1.84 -8.51 18.75
N HIS A 487 3.17 -8.44 18.59
CA HIS A 487 3.97 -7.23 18.82
C HIS A 487 4.41 -6.54 17.52
N GLU A 488 3.81 -6.94 16.40
CA GLU A 488 4.07 -6.37 15.08
C GLU A 488 3.44 -4.99 14.92
N ILE A 489 4.12 -4.10 14.20
CA ILE A 489 3.61 -2.77 13.88
C ILE A 489 3.62 -2.60 12.37
N VAL A 490 2.46 -2.25 11.83
CA VAL A 490 2.33 -1.85 10.43
C VAL A 490 1.95 -0.37 10.39
N VAL A 491 2.83 0.45 9.83
CA VAL A 491 2.57 1.87 9.60
C VAL A 491 2.26 2.06 8.12
N ALA A 492 1.03 2.49 7.83
CA ALA A 492 0.57 2.74 6.47
C ALA A 492 0.16 4.21 6.29
N SER A 493 0.28 4.71 5.07
CA SER A 493 -0.21 6.03 4.67
C SER A 493 -0.58 6.00 3.20
N SER A 494 -1.60 6.76 2.81
CA SER A 494 -1.95 6.99 1.40
C SER A 494 -0.90 7.85 0.67
N ASN A 495 0.06 8.44 1.40
CA ASN A 495 1.17 9.18 0.84
C ASN A 495 2.49 8.42 1.05
N ASN A 496 3.02 7.82 -0.01
CA ASN A 496 4.31 7.12 0.00
C ASN A 496 5.45 7.95 0.58
N LYS A 497 5.43 9.29 0.37
CA LYS A 497 6.44 10.19 0.93
C LYS A 497 6.38 10.26 2.45
N ALA A 498 5.19 10.19 3.04
CA ALA A 498 5.02 10.22 4.48
C ALA A 498 5.66 8.98 5.14
N VAL A 499 5.41 7.78 4.58
CA VAL A 499 6.02 6.54 5.07
C VAL A 499 7.54 6.56 4.88
N GLU A 500 8.02 7.03 3.71
CA GLU A 500 9.45 7.17 3.44
C GLU A 500 10.14 8.09 4.46
N ASN A 501 9.51 9.22 4.78
CA ASN A 501 10.04 10.18 5.76
C ASN A 501 10.12 9.55 7.16
N VAL A 502 9.07 8.85 7.61
CA VAL A 502 9.09 8.14 8.91
C VAL A 502 10.26 7.14 8.96
N SER A 503 10.44 6.32 7.92
CA SER A 503 11.54 5.34 7.86
C SER A 503 12.92 5.99 7.84
N LYS A 504 13.05 7.21 7.29
CA LYS A 504 14.31 7.97 7.28
C LYS A 504 14.60 8.68 8.60
N GLU A 505 13.56 9.19 9.27
CA GLU A 505 13.70 10.01 10.48
C GLU A 505 14.00 9.18 11.72
N LEU A 506 13.40 7.99 11.87
CA LEU A 506 13.56 7.16 13.07
C LEU A 506 15.03 6.85 13.44
N PRO A 507 15.92 6.48 12.50
CA PRO A 507 17.33 6.19 12.84
C PRO A 507 18.20 7.44 13.04
N LEU A 508 17.79 8.64 12.64
CA LEU A 508 18.64 9.85 12.68
C LEU A 508 19.14 10.15 14.08
N LYS A 509 20.42 10.50 14.22
CA LYS A 509 21.05 10.85 15.51
C LYS A 509 20.21 11.85 16.32
N GLU A 510 19.67 12.88 15.66
CA GLU A 510 18.84 13.92 16.27
C GLU A 510 17.50 13.41 16.82
N ALA A 511 16.99 12.30 16.31
CA ALA A 511 15.78 11.68 16.82
C ALA A 511 15.98 11.11 18.23
N ASN A 512 17.22 10.83 18.65
CA ASN A 512 17.53 10.27 19.96
C ASN A 512 18.41 11.22 20.79
N GLY A 513 17.84 11.81 21.84
CA GLY A 513 18.53 12.67 22.81
C GLY A 513 19.57 11.97 23.68
N ARG A 514 19.69 10.65 23.60
CA ARG A 514 20.65 9.81 24.31
C ARG A 514 21.51 8.96 23.36
N HIS A 515 21.70 9.42 22.12
CA HIS A 515 22.43 8.69 21.08
C HIS A 515 23.88 8.34 21.44
N GLU A 516 24.52 9.05 22.38
CA GLU A 516 25.85 8.71 22.90
C GLU A 516 25.83 7.47 23.82
N GLN A 517 24.71 7.21 24.49
CA GLN A 517 24.53 6.10 25.43
C GLN A 517 23.88 4.89 24.78
N ILE A 518 23.10 5.11 23.71
CA ILE A 518 22.30 4.09 23.03
C ILE A 518 22.69 4.07 21.55
N ALA A 519 23.58 3.13 21.19
CA ALA A 519 24.08 2.97 19.82
C ALA A 519 23.87 1.54 19.31
N TYR A 520 22.69 1.24 18.77
CA TYR A 520 22.36 -0.10 18.29
C TYR A 520 22.73 -0.27 16.80
N PHE A 521 23.78 -1.04 16.49
CA PHE A 521 24.28 -1.22 15.11
C PHE A 521 24.48 0.08 14.32
N ARG A 522 24.93 1.14 15.00
CA ARG A 522 25.13 2.48 14.42
C ARG A 522 25.94 2.46 13.13
N SER A 523 27.07 1.75 13.10
CA SER A 523 27.93 1.66 11.90
C SER A 523 27.22 1.09 10.67
N ILE A 524 26.29 0.15 10.87
CA ILE A 524 25.48 -0.46 9.79
C ILE A 524 24.37 0.52 9.37
N SER A 525 23.75 1.17 10.36
CA SER A 525 22.72 2.18 10.14
C SER A 525 23.24 3.38 9.35
N ASP A 526 24.43 3.90 9.67
CA ASP A 526 25.09 4.98 8.93
C ASP A 526 25.38 4.56 7.48
N LEU A 527 25.77 3.30 7.25
CA LEU A 527 25.99 2.76 5.90
C LEU A 527 24.68 2.68 5.09
N ILE A 528 23.57 2.31 5.72
CA ILE A 528 22.25 2.27 5.08
C ILE A 528 21.74 3.68 4.77
N ALA A 529 21.96 4.64 5.68
CA ALA A 529 21.57 6.03 5.51
C ALA A 529 22.37 6.76 4.41
N ASN A 530 23.62 6.32 4.17
CA ASN A 530 24.53 6.90 3.19
C ASN A 530 24.93 5.87 2.11
N PRO A 531 23.99 5.45 1.24
CA PRO A 531 24.30 4.46 0.21
C PRO A 531 25.29 5.04 -0.82
N LYS A 532 26.49 4.46 -0.90
CA LYS A 532 27.44 4.78 -1.97
C LYS A 532 26.88 4.28 -3.31
N ARG A 533 26.90 5.11 -4.35
CA ARG A 533 26.60 4.65 -5.72
C ARG A 533 27.72 3.72 -6.18
N THR A 534 27.50 2.42 -6.13
CA THR A 534 28.42 1.44 -6.74
C THR A 534 28.56 1.70 -8.24
N GLY A 535 29.74 2.11 -8.70
CA GLY A 535 30.12 2.17 -10.12
C GLY A 535 30.16 3.56 -10.78
N ALA A 536 30.01 4.65 -10.04
CA ALA A 536 30.33 5.99 -10.54
C ALA A 536 31.62 6.49 -9.87
N PHE A 537 32.61 6.86 -10.68
CA PHE A 537 33.66 7.78 -10.21
C PHE A 537 32.95 9.01 -9.66
N GLU A 538 33.19 9.36 -8.40
CA GLU A 538 32.69 10.63 -7.88
C GLU A 538 33.31 11.76 -8.72
N PRO A 539 32.50 12.63 -9.35
CA PRO A 539 33.03 13.88 -9.84
C PRO A 539 33.54 14.66 -8.62
N GLU A 540 34.76 15.18 -8.69
CA GLU A 540 35.40 15.99 -7.62
C GLU A 540 34.56 17.22 -7.18
N ASP A 541 33.48 17.55 -7.91
CA ASP A 541 32.58 18.69 -7.68
C ASP A 541 31.17 18.33 -7.18
N ALA A 542 30.90 17.09 -6.78
CA ALA A 542 29.67 16.82 -6.03
C ALA A 542 29.81 17.42 -4.62
N THR A 543 29.22 18.60 -4.38
CA THR A 543 29.14 19.24 -3.06
C THR A 543 28.87 18.18 -1.99
N LEU A 544 29.89 17.87 -1.19
CA LEU A 544 29.89 16.88 -0.12
C LEU A 544 28.83 17.32 0.91
N SER A 545 27.59 16.88 0.73
CA SER A 545 26.60 16.95 1.80
C SER A 545 27.16 16.18 2.98
N GLU A 546 27.11 16.77 4.18
CA GLU A 546 27.57 16.09 5.39
C GLU A 546 26.93 14.70 5.50
N PRO A 547 27.72 13.66 5.86
CA PRO A 547 27.20 12.31 5.96
C PRO A 547 26.10 12.25 7.03
N ILE A 548 25.01 11.57 6.70
CA ILE A 548 23.88 11.40 7.61
C ILE A 548 24.33 10.53 8.79
N GLU A 549 24.30 11.10 10.00
CA GLU A 549 24.58 10.34 11.22
C GLU A 549 23.30 9.75 11.81
N THR A 550 23.39 8.49 12.23
CA THR A 550 22.30 7.76 12.89
C THR A 550 22.66 7.41 14.33
N TRP A 551 21.65 7.17 15.18
CA TRP A 551 21.88 6.59 16.51
C TRP A 551 21.83 5.05 16.48
N GLY A 552 21.12 4.45 15.52
CA GLY A 552 21.06 3.02 15.40
C GLY A 552 20.08 2.50 14.36
N LEU A 553 20.19 1.20 14.06
CA LEU A 553 19.38 0.51 13.08
C LEU A 553 18.01 0.15 13.66
N ILE A 554 17.03 1.01 13.44
CA ILE A 554 15.61 0.78 13.82
C ILE A 554 14.67 0.74 12.60
N ALA A 555 15.03 1.39 11.50
CA ALA A 555 14.23 1.44 10.27
C ALA A 555 15.12 1.65 9.03
N ALA A 556 14.60 1.29 7.86
CA ALA A 556 15.24 1.54 6.56
C ALA A 556 14.18 1.75 5.47
N THR A 557 14.53 2.47 4.39
CA THR A 557 13.64 2.68 3.24
C THR A 557 13.80 1.58 2.21
N LEU A 558 12.72 0.85 1.90
CA LEU A 558 12.74 -0.27 0.95
C LEU A 558 11.85 -0.10 -0.29
N GLY A 559 10.87 0.81 -0.29
CA GLY A 559 9.69 0.77 -1.19
C GLY A 559 9.91 0.40 -2.68
N ASN A 560 10.98 0.88 -3.32
CA ASN A 560 11.29 0.57 -4.73
C ASN A 560 12.47 -0.43 -4.88
N SER A 561 12.61 -1.04 -6.07
CA SER A 561 13.65 -2.05 -6.34
C SER A 561 15.08 -1.56 -6.09
N SER A 562 15.37 -0.30 -6.43
CA SER A 562 16.67 0.34 -6.17
C SER A 562 16.97 0.40 -4.67
N ASN A 563 16.00 0.87 -3.87
CA ASN A 563 16.12 0.93 -2.42
C ASN A 563 16.32 -0.46 -1.80
N ARG A 564 15.57 -1.48 -2.25
CA ARG A 564 15.77 -2.87 -1.80
C ARG A 564 17.17 -3.38 -2.12
N GLY A 565 17.66 -3.13 -3.34
CA GLY A 565 19.00 -3.53 -3.77
C GLY A 565 20.09 -2.86 -2.94
N ASN A 566 20.00 -1.55 -2.73
CA ASN A 566 20.94 -0.79 -1.91
C ASN A 566 20.92 -1.26 -0.46
N PHE A 567 19.74 -1.49 0.13
CA PHE A 567 19.62 -2.04 1.47
C PHE A 567 20.29 -3.42 1.55
N GLN A 568 19.97 -4.35 0.65
CA GLN A 568 20.57 -5.68 0.67
C GLN A 568 22.10 -5.63 0.59
N GLN A 569 22.62 -4.78 -0.31
CA GLN A 569 24.06 -4.62 -0.48
C GLN A 569 24.73 -4.03 0.76
N ASN A 570 24.16 -2.98 1.34
CA ASN A 570 24.75 -2.28 2.48
C ASN A 570 24.54 -3.01 3.81
N PHE A 571 23.31 -3.45 4.08
CA PHE A 571 22.98 -4.16 5.31
C PHE A 571 23.64 -5.54 5.38
N TRP A 572 23.56 -6.35 4.31
CA TRP A 572 23.97 -7.75 4.39
C TRP A 572 25.32 -8.02 3.73
N TRP A 573 25.52 -7.59 2.49
CA TRP A 573 26.67 -7.98 1.66
C TRP A 573 27.90 -7.06 1.76
N ASN A 574 27.81 -5.98 2.55
CA ASN A 574 28.94 -5.09 2.71
C ASN A 574 30.08 -5.82 3.44
N GLU A 575 31.24 -5.89 2.79
CA GLU A 575 32.36 -6.70 3.24
C GLU A 575 32.98 -6.18 4.55
N ASP A 576 32.86 -4.87 4.79
CA ASP A 576 33.48 -4.16 5.92
C ASP A 576 32.53 -4.05 7.12
N ARG A 577 31.40 -3.34 6.93
CA ARG A 577 30.47 -2.97 8.00
C ARG A 577 29.11 -3.66 7.88
N GLY A 578 29.01 -4.72 7.05
CA GLY A 578 27.77 -5.47 6.87
C GLY A 578 27.42 -6.35 8.06
N PHE A 579 26.13 -6.64 8.22
CA PHE A 579 25.60 -7.49 9.28
C PHE A 579 26.09 -8.95 9.18
N LEU A 580 26.31 -9.47 7.96
CA LEU A 580 26.92 -10.78 7.76
C LEU A 580 28.33 -10.84 8.35
N THR A 581 29.14 -9.81 8.11
CA THR A 581 30.49 -9.66 8.66
C THR A 581 30.44 -9.59 10.18
N TYR A 582 29.53 -8.78 10.74
CA TYR A 582 29.29 -8.73 12.18
C TYR A 582 28.95 -10.11 12.77
N LEU A 583 28.02 -10.86 12.17
CA LEU A 583 27.63 -12.19 12.67
C LEU A 583 28.76 -13.22 12.57
N LYS A 584 29.59 -13.17 11.51
CA LYS A 584 30.78 -14.01 11.38
C LYS A 584 31.76 -13.73 12.52
N ALA A 585 32.07 -12.45 12.76
CA ALA A 585 32.95 -12.03 13.84
C ALA A 585 32.39 -12.42 15.22
N ALA A 586 31.09 -12.20 15.47
CA ALA A 586 30.40 -12.58 16.70
C ALA A 586 30.42 -14.11 16.95
N ARG A 587 30.48 -14.92 15.88
CA ARG A 587 30.64 -16.38 15.94
C ARG A 587 32.10 -16.83 16.15
N GLY A 588 33.05 -15.89 16.16
CA GLY A 588 34.49 -16.17 16.28
C GLY A 588 35.14 -16.65 14.97
N MET A 589 34.55 -16.35 13.81
CA MET A 589 35.17 -16.61 12.51
C MET A 589 36.13 -15.47 12.16
N ASN A 590 37.30 -15.81 11.62
CA ASN A 590 38.22 -14.80 11.08
C ASN A 590 37.56 -14.12 9.88
N VAL A 591 37.35 -12.82 9.99
CA VAL A 591 36.92 -11.96 8.89
C VAL A 591 38.17 -11.25 8.40
N MET A 592 38.94 -11.92 7.53
CA MET A 592 40.12 -11.31 6.92
C MET A 592 39.70 -10.42 5.74
N ARG A 593 40.31 -9.24 5.62
CA ARG A 593 40.10 -8.33 4.48
C ARG A 593 41.40 -8.05 3.75
N GLU A 594 41.34 -8.03 2.42
CA GLU A 594 42.37 -7.37 1.61
C GLU A 594 42.09 -5.86 1.60
N ILE A 595 42.90 -5.10 2.34
CA ILE A 595 42.95 -3.65 2.23
C ILE A 595 43.96 -3.34 1.11
N LYS A 596 43.48 -2.75 0.02
CA LYS A 596 44.37 -2.12 -0.95
C LYS A 596 44.73 -0.74 -0.43
N ASP A 597 46.01 -0.52 -0.19
CA ASP A 597 46.54 0.81 0.10
C ASP A 597 46.35 1.70 -1.15
N GLU A 598 45.58 2.79 -0.99
CA GLU A 598 45.23 3.72 -2.08
C GLU A 598 46.45 4.45 -2.66
N GLN A 599 47.60 4.47 -1.97
CA GLN A 599 48.83 5.08 -2.46
C GLN A 599 49.82 4.08 -3.06
N THR A 600 49.80 2.81 -2.64
CA THR A 600 50.83 1.82 -3.03
C THR A 600 50.30 0.64 -3.85
N GLU A 601 48.98 0.52 -4.03
CA GLU A 601 48.28 -0.62 -4.67
C GLU A 601 48.60 -2.00 -4.05
N GLN A 602 49.32 -2.04 -2.92
CA GLN A 602 49.63 -3.29 -2.23
C GLN A 602 48.43 -3.77 -1.43
N SER A 603 48.13 -5.07 -1.55
CA SER A 603 47.04 -5.72 -0.82
C SER A 603 47.59 -6.24 0.51
N LEU A 604 47.19 -5.60 1.61
CA LEU A 604 47.47 -6.05 2.97
C LEU A 604 46.28 -6.85 3.49
N ILE A 605 46.54 -7.98 4.13
CA ILE A 605 45.49 -8.80 4.74
C ILE A 605 45.41 -8.43 6.22
N GLU A 606 44.28 -7.87 6.66
CA GLU A 606 43.96 -7.61 8.08
C GLU A 606 42.90 -8.57 8.60
#